data_AF-A0A8T7EXV1-F1
#
_entry.id   AF-A0A8T7EXV1-F1
#
_cell.length_a   1.000
_cell.length_b   1.000
_cell.length_c   1.000
_cell.angle_alpha   90.00
_cell.angle_beta   90.00
_cell.angle_gamma   90.00
#
_symmetry.space_group_name_H-M   'P 1'
#
loop_
_entity.id
_entity.type
_entity.pdbx_description
1 polymer ?
#
loop_
_entity_poly.entity_id
_entity_poly.type
_entity_poly.pdbx_seq_one_letter_code
_entity_poly.pdbx_strand_id
1 'polypeptide(L)'
;MAKAPTRPSARIDRITRRVAQMSRPTRIVVNMLISLTVVGLIGLPIMFLLAGSDTVEGGGVAAVPVTILALIWLVTYGIGWWAMVGFDTDVEWVAGRPAGWMLVFGVMVFLIFALEIILSLLFGFVL
;
A
#
# COMPACT_ATOMS: atom_id res chain seq x y z
N MET A 1 -13.06 -15.24 -35.48
CA MET A 1 -13.66 -14.19 -34.62
C MET A 1 -12.54 -13.52 -33.81
N ALA A 2 -12.17 -12.29 -34.17
CA ALA A 2 -11.12 -11.55 -33.45
C ALA A 2 -11.67 -11.01 -32.12
N LYS A 3 -11.02 -11.33 -31.00
CA LYS A 3 -11.35 -10.77 -29.68
C LYS A 3 -11.09 -9.26 -29.72
N ALA A 4 -12.14 -8.46 -29.60
CA ALA A 4 -12.01 -7.01 -29.53
C ALA A 4 -11.04 -6.61 -28.39
N PRO A 5 -10.15 -5.63 -28.60
CA PRO A 5 -9.20 -5.20 -27.58
C PRO A 5 -9.98 -4.68 -26.37
N THR A 6 -9.80 -5.36 -25.23
CA THR A 6 -10.43 -4.95 -23.98
C THR A 6 -9.82 -3.61 -23.55
N ARG A 7 -10.59 -2.53 -23.68
CA ARG A 7 -10.16 -1.19 -23.26
C ARG A 7 -9.72 -1.25 -21.78
N PRO A 8 -8.57 -0.64 -21.41
CA PRO A 8 -8.07 -0.65 -20.03
C PRO A 8 -9.12 -0.25 -18.98
N SER A 9 -10.04 0.65 -19.35
CA SER A 9 -11.18 1.07 -18.53
C SER A 9 -12.05 -0.12 -18.08
N ALA A 10 -12.33 -1.07 -18.97
CA ALA A 10 -13.19 -2.22 -18.67
C ALA A 10 -12.58 -3.17 -17.62
N ARG A 11 -11.24 -3.21 -17.50
CA ARG A 11 -10.57 -4.01 -16.46
C ARG A 11 -10.67 -3.36 -15.09
N ILE A 12 -10.39 -2.05 -15.01
CA ILE A 12 -10.50 -1.29 -13.76
C ILE A 12 -11.95 -1.24 -13.28
N ASP A 13 -12.92 -1.12 -14.19
CA ASP A 13 -14.34 -1.13 -13.83
C ASP A 13 -14.74 -2.48 -13.21
N ARG A 14 -14.19 -3.60 -13.68
CA ARG A 14 -14.41 -4.94 -13.08
C ARG A 14 -13.80 -5.04 -11.67
N ILE A 15 -12.60 -4.51 -11.47
CA ILE A 15 -11.95 -4.49 -10.16
C ILE A 15 -12.74 -3.59 -9.19
N THR A 16 -13.17 -2.43 -9.66
CA THR A 16 -14.00 -1.49 -8.90
C THR A 16 -15.30 -2.16 -8.43
N ARG A 17 -15.97 -2.93 -9.30
CA ARG A 17 -17.14 -3.74 -8.91
C ARG A 17 -16.82 -4.76 -7.83
N ARG A 18 -15.65 -5.41 -7.87
CA ARG A 18 -15.23 -6.33 -6.80
C ARG A 18 -15.05 -5.60 -5.47
N VAL A 19 -14.46 -4.40 -5.48
CA VAL A 19 -14.33 -3.58 -4.26
C VAL A 19 -15.71 -3.14 -3.76
N ALA A 20 -16.64 -2.81 -4.66
CA ALA A 20 -18.01 -2.46 -4.29
C ALA A 20 -18.74 -3.59 -3.55
N GLN A 21 -18.48 -4.84 -3.92
CA GLN A 21 -19.05 -6.02 -3.27
C GLN A 21 -18.42 -6.35 -1.91
N MET A 22 -17.30 -5.72 -1.55
CA MET A 22 -16.66 -5.94 -0.26
C MET A 22 -17.45 -5.23 0.84
N SER A 23 -17.63 -5.95 1.96
CA SER A 23 -18.16 -5.36 3.18
C SER A 23 -17.25 -4.22 3.66
N ARG A 24 -17.83 -3.21 4.32
CA ARG A 24 -17.06 -2.10 4.91
C ARG A 24 -15.89 -2.57 5.78
N PRO A 25 -16.02 -3.56 6.69
CA PRO A 25 -14.86 -4.03 7.47
C PRO A 25 -13.79 -4.67 6.60
N THR A 26 -14.15 -5.42 5.54
CA THR A 26 -13.17 -5.94 4.58
C THR A 26 -12.39 -4.82 3.91
N ARG A 27 -13.06 -3.74 3.49
CA ARG A 27 -12.39 -2.59 2.85
C ARG A 27 -11.43 -1.89 3.80
N ILE A 28 -11.79 -1.76 5.07
CA ILE A 28 -10.91 -1.22 6.13
C ILE A 28 -9.67 -2.08 6.31
N VAL A 29 -9.84 -3.41 6.42
CA VAL A 29 -8.72 -4.35 6.57
C VAL A 29 -7.81 -4.31 5.35
N VAL A 30 -8.36 -4.31 4.14
CA VAL A 30 -7.57 -4.21 2.90
C VAL A 30 -6.79 -2.89 2.86
N ASN A 31 -7.43 -1.77 3.18
CA ASN A 31 -6.73 -0.47 3.24
C ASN A 31 -5.58 -0.48 4.25
N MET A 32 -5.82 -1.05 5.44
CA MET A 32 -4.80 -1.19 6.48
C MET A 32 -3.61 -2.03 6.00
N LEU A 33 -3.88 -3.18 5.38
CA LEU A 33 -2.85 -4.06 4.84
C LEU A 33 -2.03 -3.38 3.74
N ILE A 34 -2.68 -2.65 2.83
CA ILE A 34 -1.98 -1.89 1.79
C ILE A 34 -1.06 -0.85 2.42
N SER A 35 -1.57 -0.07 3.37
CA SER A 35 -0.81 0.99 4.02
C SER A 35 0.39 0.46 4.80
N LEU A 36 0.22 -0.65 5.54
CA LEU A 36 1.31 -1.33 6.24
C LEU A 36 2.36 -1.88 5.26
N THR A 37 1.93 -2.44 4.13
CA THR A 37 2.82 -2.97 3.10
C THR A 37 3.67 -1.85 2.48
N VAL A 38 3.06 -0.69 2.19
CA VAL A 38 3.79 0.48 1.68
C VAL A 38 4.84 0.95 2.68
N VAL A 39 4.49 1.01 3.96
CA VAL A 39 5.43 1.41 5.02
C VAL A 39 6.55 0.39 5.19
N GLY A 40 6.26 -0.90 5.13
CA GLY A 40 7.29 -1.95 5.17
C GLY A 40 8.26 -1.84 3.99
N LEU A 41 7.74 -1.65 2.78
CA LEU A 41 8.51 -1.51 1.55
C LEU A 41 9.41 -0.27 1.56
N ILE A 42 8.92 0.87 2.06
CA ILE A 42 9.70 2.12 2.11
C ILE A 42 10.60 2.17 3.35
N GLY A 43 10.18 1.52 4.44
CA GLY A 43 10.89 1.50 5.72
C GLY A 43 12.26 0.85 5.63
N LEU A 44 12.39 -0.25 4.90
CA LEU A 44 13.67 -0.93 4.71
C LEU A 44 14.73 0.01 4.08
N PRO A 45 14.51 0.60 2.89
CA PRO A 45 15.45 1.57 2.30
C PRO A 45 15.76 2.76 3.21
N ILE A 46 14.76 3.35 3.89
CA ILE A 46 14.98 4.48 4.80
C ILE A 46 15.90 4.07 5.94
N MET A 47 15.67 2.91 6.54
CA MET A 47 16.52 2.40 7.62
C MET A 47 17.94 2.11 7.13
N PHE A 48 18.11 1.52 5.94
CA PHE A 48 19.43 1.27 5.36
C PHE A 48 20.19 2.57 5.02
N LEU A 49 19.51 3.56 4.43
CA LEU A 49 20.12 4.85 4.10
C LEU A 49 20.57 5.62 5.34
N LEU A 50 19.80 5.55 6.43
CA LEU A 50 20.13 6.23 7.68
C LEU A 50 21.18 5.46 8.51
N ALA A 51 21.19 4.12 8.44
CA ALA A 51 22.20 3.31 9.12
C ALA A 51 23.59 3.39 8.48
N GLY A 52 23.67 3.63 7.16
CA GLY A 52 24.93 3.80 6.44
C GLY A 52 25.58 5.18 6.57
N SER A 53 24.89 6.14 7.18
CA SER A 53 25.44 7.46 7.49
C SER A 53 25.92 7.48 8.95
N ASP A 54 27.24 7.43 9.18
CA ASP A 54 27.94 7.50 10.48
C ASP A 54 27.70 8.80 11.30
N THR A 55 26.57 9.49 11.13
CA THR A 55 26.42 10.91 11.49
C THR A 55 25.58 11.22 12.72
N VAL A 56 25.08 10.26 13.50
CA VAL A 56 24.08 10.64 14.52
C VAL A 56 24.24 9.93 15.86
N GLU A 57 25.22 10.38 16.64
CA GLU A 57 25.33 10.17 18.08
C GLU A 57 24.31 11.06 18.82
N GLY A 58 23.14 10.54 19.21
CA GLY A 58 22.28 11.21 20.20
C GLY A 58 20.80 10.90 20.08
N GLY A 59 20.18 10.42 21.17
CA GLY A 59 18.86 9.77 21.31
C GLY A 59 17.60 10.33 20.59
N GLY A 60 17.69 11.40 19.81
CA GLY A 60 16.74 11.72 18.75
C GLY A 60 16.84 10.81 17.49
N VAL A 61 17.86 9.94 17.42
CA VAL A 61 18.22 9.10 16.26
C VAL A 61 17.08 8.21 15.74
N ALA A 62 16.30 7.60 16.63
CA ALA A 62 15.21 6.71 16.23
C ALA A 62 13.91 7.46 15.91
N ALA A 63 13.75 8.67 16.46
CA ALA A 63 12.49 9.41 16.34
C ALA A 63 12.25 9.91 14.91
N VAL A 64 13.30 10.32 14.20
CA VAL A 64 13.19 10.86 12.83
C VAL A 64 12.67 9.82 11.83
N PRO A 65 13.30 8.64 11.63
CA PRO A 65 12.79 7.62 10.72
C PRO A 65 11.39 7.13 11.12
N VAL A 66 11.13 6.91 12.41
CA VAL A 66 9.81 6.50 12.88
C VAL A 66 8.75 7.55 12.57
N THR A 67 9.05 8.83 12.76
CA THR A 67 8.12 9.94 12.44
C THR A 67 7.83 9.99 10.93
N ILE A 68 8.87 9.86 10.09
CA ILE A 68 8.70 9.83 8.63
C ILE A 68 7.80 8.65 8.22
N LEU A 69 8.06 7.46 8.76
CA LEU A 69 7.26 6.27 8.46
C LEU A 69 5.81 6.40 8.94
N ALA A 70 5.60 6.99 10.12
CA ALA A 70 4.27 7.27 10.64
C ALA A 70 3.50 8.27 9.76
N LEU A 71 4.18 9.31 9.24
CA LEU A 71 3.57 10.26 8.31
C LEU A 71 3.22 9.60 6.97
N ILE A 72 4.11 8.78 6.41
CA ILE A 72 3.84 8.01 5.19
C ILE A 72 2.66 7.07 5.40
N TRP A 73 2.63 6.37 6.54
CA TRP A 73 1.51 5.49 6.89
C TRP A 73 0.20 6.27 6.96
N LEU A 74 0.18 7.40 7.66
CA LEU A 74 -1.03 8.20 7.83
C LEU A 74 -1.55 8.73 6.50
N VAL A 75 -0.66 9.23 5.63
CA VAL A 75 -1.03 9.73 4.30
C VAL A 75 -1.57 8.61 3.42
N THR A 76 -0.89 7.48 3.36
CA THR A 76 -1.32 6.32 2.55
C THR A 76 -2.64 5.75 3.04
N TYR A 77 -2.79 5.61 4.36
CA TYR A 77 -4.03 5.14 4.98
C TYR A 77 -5.19 6.10 4.75
N GLY A 78 -4.97 7.41 4.87
CA GLY A 78 -5.98 8.44 4.62
C GLY A 78 -6.46 8.45 3.17
N ILE A 79 -5.52 8.36 2.20
CA ILE A 79 -5.85 8.26 0.77
C ILE A 79 -6.68 7.00 0.50
N GLY A 80 -6.27 5.86 1.03
CA GLY A 80 -7.01 4.61 0.84
C GLY A 80 -8.33 4.58 1.59
N TRP A 81 -8.44 5.26 2.73
CA TRP A 81 -9.70 5.43 3.44
C TRP A 81 -10.71 6.21 2.60
N TRP A 82 -10.29 7.35 2.05
CA TRP A 82 -11.10 8.12 1.11
C TRP A 82 -11.48 7.29 -0.11
N ALA A 83 -10.52 6.57 -0.69
CA ALA A 83 -10.72 5.83 -1.93
C ALA A 83 -11.56 4.55 -1.77
N MET A 84 -11.48 3.84 -0.64
CA MET A 84 -12.06 2.50 -0.46
C MET A 84 -13.15 2.42 0.62
N VAL A 85 -13.13 3.30 1.63
CA VAL A 85 -14.03 3.19 2.79
C VAL A 85 -15.12 4.25 2.77
N GLY A 86 -14.72 5.50 2.50
CA GLY A 86 -15.59 6.68 2.65
C GLY A 86 -15.58 7.23 4.07
N PHE A 87 -15.81 8.55 4.19
CA PHE A 87 -15.87 9.23 5.48
C PHE A 87 -17.28 9.23 6.08
N ASP A 88 -18.32 9.23 5.24
CA ASP A 88 -19.71 9.20 5.69
C ASP A 88 -20.14 7.78 6.06
N THR A 89 -20.73 7.64 7.25
CA THR A 89 -21.43 6.43 7.67
C THR A 89 -22.88 6.41 7.21
N ASP A 90 -23.45 7.58 6.96
CA ASP A 90 -24.89 7.77 6.78
C ASP A 90 -25.29 7.78 5.29
N VAL A 91 -24.30 7.92 4.39
CA VAL A 91 -24.46 7.81 2.94
C VAL A 91 -23.87 6.49 2.47
N GLU A 92 -24.61 5.75 1.64
CA GLU A 92 -24.11 4.51 1.05
C GLU A 92 -22.89 4.81 0.17
N TRP A 93 -21.71 4.39 0.63
CA TRP A 93 -20.48 4.57 -0.11
C TRP A 93 -20.54 3.86 -1.46
N VAL A 94 -20.21 4.59 -2.53
CA VAL A 94 -20.18 4.05 -3.90
C VAL A 94 -18.73 3.91 -4.38
N ALA A 95 -18.37 2.71 -4.82
CA ALA A 95 -17.04 2.44 -5.35
C ALA A 95 -16.78 3.20 -6.65
N GLY A 96 -15.92 4.22 -6.58
CA GLY A 96 -15.39 4.91 -7.75
C GLY A 96 -14.13 4.23 -8.31
N ARG A 97 -13.68 4.68 -9.48
CA ARG A 97 -12.40 4.26 -10.09
C ARG A 97 -11.20 4.36 -9.13
N PRO A 98 -11.09 5.36 -8.22
CA PRO A 98 -10.01 5.40 -7.24
C PRO A 98 -9.92 4.15 -6.36
N ALA A 99 -11.05 3.52 -6.01
CA ALA A 99 -11.09 2.29 -5.21
C ALA A 99 -10.41 1.13 -5.95
N GLY A 100 -10.71 0.98 -7.25
CA GLY A 100 -10.10 -0.04 -8.10
C GLY A 100 -8.60 0.17 -8.27
N TRP A 101 -8.16 1.42 -8.47
CA TRP A 101 -6.73 1.76 -8.57
C TRP A 101 -5.99 1.55 -7.26
N MET A 102 -6.58 1.90 -6.12
CA MET A 102 -5.98 1.67 -4.81
C MET A 102 -5.74 0.18 -4.56
N LEU A 103 -6.70 -0.68 -4.92
CA LEU A 103 -6.51 -2.13 -4.82
C LEU A 103 -5.40 -2.63 -5.75
N VAL A 104 -5.36 -2.18 -7.01
CA VAL A 104 -4.31 -2.56 -7.96
C VAL A 104 -2.93 -2.11 -7.46
N PHE A 105 -2.84 -0.87 -6.99
CA PHE A 105 -1.62 -0.33 -6.38
C PHE A 105 -1.18 -1.18 -5.19
N GLY A 106 -2.10 -1.49 -4.27
CA GLY A 106 -1.84 -2.35 -3.14
C GLY A 106 -1.31 -3.74 -3.51
N VAL A 107 -1.90 -4.37 -4.52
CA VAL A 107 -1.43 -5.67 -5.04
C VAL A 107 -0.02 -5.54 -5.62
N MET A 108 0.26 -4.49 -6.39
CA MET A 108 1.59 -4.25 -6.96
C MET A 108 2.65 -4.04 -5.88
N VAL A 109 2.36 -3.19 -4.89
CA VAL A 109 3.25 -2.95 -3.74
C VAL A 109 3.50 -4.25 -2.98
N PHE A 110 2.45 -5.04 -2.73
CA PHE A 110 2.58 -6.33 -2.06
C PHE A 110 3.47 -7.32 -2.83
N LEU A 111 3.33 -7.39 -4.16
CA LEU A 111 4.17 -8.27 -4.99
C LEU A 111 5.64 -7.85 -4.96
N ILE A 112 5.92 -6.54 -5.02
CA ILE A 112 7.29 -6.01 -4.91
C ILE A 112 7.86 -6.33 -3.53
N PHE A 113 7.10 -6.09 -2.46
CA PHE A 113 7.52 -6.37 -1.09
C PHE A 113 7.77 -7.87 -0.85
N ALA A 114 6.89 -8.73 -1.35
CA ALA A 114 7.08 -10.18 -1.28
C ALA A 114 8.34 -10.63 -2.05
N LEU A 115 8.59 -10.05 -3.23
CA LEU A 115 9.81 -10.31 -4.00
C LEU A 115 11.06 -9.88 -3.22
N GLU A 116 11.05 -8.70 -2.60
CA GLU A 116 12.15 -8.22 -1.76
C GLU A 116 12.44 -9.17 -0.59
N ILE A 117 11.40 -9.67 0.09
CA ILE A 117 11.55 -10.66 1.16
C ILE A 117 12.18 -11.95 0.62
N ILE A 118 11.68 -12.48 -0.52
CA ILE A 118 12.21 -13.70 -1.13
C ILE A 118 13.68 -13.52 -1.50
N LEU A 119 14.04 -12.41 -2.15
CA LEU A 119 15.42 -12.12 -2.51
C LEU A 119 16.30 -11.96 -1.27
N SER A 120 15.83 -11.24 -0.24
CA SER A 120 16.56 -11.07 1.02
C SER A 120 16.81 -12.39 1.73
N LEU A 121 15.83 -13.30 1.74
CA LEU A 121 16.00 -14.64 2.27
C LEU A 121 16.98 -15.46 1.44
N LEU A 122 16.90 -15.41 0.10
CA LEU A 122 17.81 -16.14 -0.77
C LEU A 122 19.26 -15.67 -0.63
N PHE A 123 19.51 -14.36 -0.62
CA PHE A 123 20.86 -13.81 -0.49
C PHE A 123 21.38 -13.85 0.95
N GLY A 124 20.51 -13.63 1.94
CA GLY A 124 20.88 -13.71 3.36
C GLY A 124 21.23 -15.12 3.84
N PHE A 125 20.80 -16.17 3.13
CA PHE A 125 21.25 -17.55 3.37
C PHE A 125 22.53 -17.94 2.63
N VAL A 126 22.96 -17.15 1.64
CA VAL A 126 24.11 -17.44 0.76
C VAL A 126 25.38 -16.69 1.19
N LEU A 127 25.25 -15.61 1.97
CA LEU A 127 26.34 -14.85 2.62
C LEU A 127 26.63 -15.39 4.02
#